data_AF-A0AAU5VW88-F1
#
_entry.id   AF-A0AAU5VW88-F1
#
_cell.length_a   1.000
_cell.length_b   1.000
_cell.length_c   1.000
_cell.angle_alpha   90.00
_cell.angle_beta   90.00
_cell.angle_gamma   90.00
#
_symmetry.space_group_name_H-M   'P 1'
#
loop_
_entity.id
_entity.type
_entity.pdbx_description
1 polymer ?
#
loop_
_entity_poly.entity_id
_entity_poly.type
_entity_poly.pdbx_seq_one_letter_code
_entity_poly.pdbx_strand_id
1 'polypeptide(L)'
;MTTTRPRRSPSAPARRVVRRAWDAVTLLPRGAAAFAAATAGRGGSARSLLRVEAGPEVPRPGAVRAAGHALATALLGALSLVLAGVLLLAVARGLFYGLVDQGPYDHSWGGPSRAGAWLAHFAVATPCAVATVAALYGITGLHERLTAPLRGERRPGWVLPAVLVCCAAGALFVVAFLRQLP
;
A
#
# COMPACT_ATOMS: atom_id res chain seq x y z
N MET A 1 -20.75 6.48 -40.87
CA MET A 1 -21.14 5.89 -39.58
C MET A 1 -20.09 6.33 -38.55
N THR A 2 -20.37 7.39 -37.80
CA THR A 2 -19.37 8.08 -36.98
C THR A 2 -19.45 7.56 -35.55
N THR A 3 -18.49 6.74 -35.14
CA THR A 3 -18.41 6.18 -33.78
C THR A 3 -17.93 7.26 -32.80
N THR A 4 -18.87 7.91 -32.12
CA THR A 4 -18.59 8.79 -30.98
C THR A 4 -17.94 7.99 -29.85
N ARG A 5 -16.63 8.17 -29.67
CA ARG A 5 -15.86 7.59 -28.57
C ARG A 5 -16.37 8.21 -27.25
N PRO A 6 -16.81 7.43 -26.25
CA PRO A 6 -17.34 7.98 -25.01
C PRO A 6 -16.24 8.79 -24.30
N ARG A 7 -16.53 10.07 -24.05
CA ARG A 7 -15.70 11.00 -23.28
C ARG A 7 -15.58 10.44 -21.86
N ARG A 8 -14.41 9.94 -21.48
CA ARG A 8 -14.13 9.53 -20.09
C ARG A 8 -14.22 10.77 -19.21
N SER A 9 -15.27 10.89 -18.40
CA SER A 9 -15.39 11.94 -17.41
C SER A 9 -14.17 11.92 -16.48
N PRO A 10 -13.44 13.03 -16.30
CA PRO A 10 -12.33 13.07 -15.37
C PRO A 10 -12.86 12.76 -13.98
N SER A 11 -12.42 11.62 -13.41
CA SER A 11 -12.76 11.32 -12.02
C SER A 11 -12.24 12.45 -11.12
N ALA A 12 -13.00 12.83 -10.09
CA ALA A 12 -12.49 13.77 -9.10
C ALA A 12 -11.19 13.22 -8.47
N PRO A 13 -10.18 14.06 -8.19
CA PRO A 13 -8.89 13.63 -7.64
C PRO A 13 -9.04 12.79 -6.36
N ALA A 14 -9.99 13.14 -5.48
CA ALA A 14 -10.32 12.37 -4.28
C ALA A 14 -10.72 10.91 -4.58
N ARG A 15 -11.54 10.68 -5.63
CA ARG A 15 -11.95 9.31 -6.01
C ARG A 15 -10.78 8.47 -6.55
N ARG A 16 -9.74 9.11 -7.10
CA ARG A 16 -8.51 8.39 -7.50
C ARG A 16 -7.69 7.98 -6.29
N VAL A 17 -7.54 8.87 -5.31
CA VAL A 17 -6.81 8.57 -4.07
C VAL A 17 -7.48 7.43 -3.31
N VAL A 18 -8.80 7.48 -3.13
CA VAL A 18 -9.56 6.41 -2.43
C VAL A 18 -9.41 5.07 -3.14
N ARG A 19 -9.53 5.05 -4.48
CA ARG A 19 -9.32 3.81 -5.25
C ARG A 19 -7.91 3.25 -5.12
N ARG A 20 -6.89 4.11 -5.19
CA ARG A 20 -5.49 3.71 -5.03
C ARG A 20 -5.20 3.17 -3.63
N ALA A 21 -5.73 3.82 -2.59
CA ALA A 21 -5.64 3.33 -1.22
C ALA A 21 -6.30 1.95 -1.09
N TRP A 22 -7.52 1.79 -1.62
CA TRP A 22 -8.23 0.50 -1.65
C TRP A 22 -7.46 -0.60 -2.40
N ASP A 23 -6.88 -0.26 -3.55
CA ASP A 23 -6.05 -1.19 -4.31
C ASP A 23 -4.82 -1.62 -3.52
N ALA A 24 -4.18 -0.71 -2.78
CA ALA A 24 -3.03 -1.01 -1.93
C ALA A 24 -3.38 -1.96 -0.77
N VAL A 25 -4.45 -1.70 0.00
CA VAL A 25 -4.83 -2.58 1.12
C VAL A 25 -5.34 -3.96 0.67
N THR A 26 -5.81 -4.08 -0.57
CA THR A 26 -6.23 -5.38 -1.12
C THR A 26 -5.08 -6.19 -1.73
N LEU A 27 -3.86 -5.67 -1.80
CA LEU A 27 -2.69 -6.39 -2.33
C LEU A 27 -2.35 -7.63 -1.51
N LEU A 28 -2.43 -7.56 -0.17
CA LEU A 28 -2.07 -8.70 0.69
C LEU A 28 -2.94 -9.92 0.42
N PRO A 29 -4.29 -9.85 0.55
CA PRO A 29 -5.14 -11.02 0.31
C PRO A 29 -5.03 -11.53 -1.14
N ARG A 30 -4.86 -10.62 -2.12
CA ARG A 30 -4.66 -11.01 -3.52
C ARG A 30 -3.34 -11.73 -3.75
N GLY A 31 -2.25 -11.22 -3.19
CA GLY A 31 -0.92 -11.82 -3.28
C GLY A 31 -0.87 -13.19 -2.60
N ALA A 32 -1.43 -13.31 -1.40
CA ALA A 32 -1.52 -14.57 -0.68
C ALA A 32 -2.34 -15.63 -1.45
N ALA A 33 -3.52 -15.24 -1.96
CA ALA A 33 -4.34 -16.14 -2.77
C ALA A 33 -3.65 -16.53 -4.09
N ALA A 34 -2.98 -15.59 -4.76
CA ALA A 34 -2.22 -15.85 -5.97
C ALA A 34 -1.03 -16.78 -5.72
N PHE A 35 -0.37 -16.65 -4.57
CA PHE A 35 0.75 -17.50 -4.17
C PHE A 35 0.27 -18.93 -3.96
N ALA A 36 -0.81 -19.12 -3.19
CA ALA A 36 -1.44 -20.42 -2.99
C ALA A 36 -1.94 -21.06 -4.30
N ALA A 37 -2.46 -20.25 -5.23
CA ALA A 37 -2.85 -20.74 -6.55
C ALA A 37 -1.63 -21.18 -7.39
N ALA A 38 -0.54 -20.41 -7.36
CA ALA A 38 0.68 -20.71 -8.11
C ALA A 38 1.36 -21.99 -7.61
N THR A 39 1.46 -22.18 -6.29
CA THR A 39 2.03 -23.41 -5.69
C THR A 39 1.16 -24.63 -5.93
N ALA A 40 -0.15 -24.45 -6.10
CA ALA A 40 -1.10 -25.51 -6.49
C ALA A 40 -1.14 -25.77 -8.02
N GLY A 41 -0.20 -25.21 -8.81
CA GLY A 41 -0.16 -25.38 -10.27
C GLY A 41 -1.23 -24.59 -11.05
N ARG A 42 -2.05 -23.78 -10.38
CA ARG A 42 -3.14 -22.97 -10.97
C ARG A 42 -2.63 -21.60 -11.45
N GLY A 43 -1.63 -21.60 -12.33
CA GLY A 43 -0.96 -20.37 -12.80
C GLY A 43 -1.88 -19.36 -13.48
N GLY A 44 -2.96 -19.82 -14.14
CA GLY A 44 -4.00 -18.95 -14.71
C GLY A 44 -4.79 -18.18 -13.64
N SER A 45 -5.21 -18.87 -12.57
CA SER A 45 -5.90 -18.27 -11.43
C SER A 45 -4.99 -17.29 -10.68
N ALA A 46 -3.72 -17.65 -10.48
CA ALA A 46 -2.73 -16.76 -9.85
C ALA A 46 -2.58 -15.45 -10.63
N ARG A 47 -2.52 -15.50 -11.97
CA ARG A 47 -2.42 -14.31 -12.82
C ARG A 47 -3.69 -13.44 -12.74
N SER A 48 -4.87 -14.06 -12.74
CA SER A 48 -6.16 -13.37 -12.58
C SER A 48 -6.25 -12.63 -11.24
N LEU A 49 -5.84 -13.27 -10.14
CA LEU A 49 -5.81 -12.68 -8.80
C LEU A 49 -4.87 -11.48 -8.69
N LEU A 50 -3.78 -11.48 -9.47
CA LEU A 50 -2.85 -10.35 -9.58
C LEU A 50 -3.35 -9.22 -10.50
N ARG A 51 -4.56 -9.34 -11.07
CA ARG A 51 -5.15 -8.39 -12.03
C ARG A 51 -4.23 -8.11 -13.23
N VAL A 52 -3.62 -9.17 -13.73
CA VAL A 52 -2.81 -9.15 -14.95
C VAL A 52 -3.64 -9.76 -16.06
N GLU A 53 -4.30 -8.91 -16.85
CA GLU A 53 -4.82 -9.30 -18.15
C GLU A 53 -3.63 -9.30 -19.12
N ALA A 54 -3.20 -10.49 -19.52
CA ALA A 54 -2.18 -10.67 -20.54
C ALA A 54 -2.87 -11.00 -21.86
N GLY A 55 -2.43 -10.36 -22.95
CA GLY A 55 -2.92 -10.69 -24.29
C GLY A 55 -2.64 -12.15 -24.66
N PRO A 56 -3.37 -12.72 -25.64
CA PRO A 56 -3.26 -14.12 -26.03
C PRO A 56 -1.84 -14.53 -26.45
N GLU A 57 -0.99 -13.58 -26.85
CA GLU A 57 0.38 -13.79 -27.32
C GLU A 57 1.43 -13.85 -26.20
N VAL A 58 1.09 -13.52 -24.95
CA VAL A 58 2.07 -13.48 -23.85
C VAL A 58 2.27 -14.88 -23.27
N PRO A 59 3.48 -15.46 -23.32
CA PRO A 59 3.75 -16.78 -22.75
C PRO A 59 3.32 -16.89 -21.29
N ARG A 60 2.83 -18.07 -20.90
CA ARG A 60 2.50 -18.33 -19.48
C ARG A 60 3.79 -18.28 -18.67
N PRO A 61 3.82 -17.59 -17.51
CA PRO A 61 5.01 -17.54 -16.69
C PRO A 61 5.18 -18.94 -16.06
N GLY A 62 6.42 -19.42 -15.92
CA GLY A 62 6.68 -20.62 -15.13
C GLY A 62 6.15 -20.47 -13.69
N ALA A 63 5.76 -21.58 -13.07
CA ALA A 63 5.16 -21.58 -11.72
C ALA A 63 6.00 -20.83 -10.68
N VAL A 64 7.32 -21.02 -10.70
CA VAL A 64 8.27 -20.32 -9.82
C VAL A 64 8.21 -18.81 -10.00
N ARG A 65 8.16 -18.33 -11.24
CA ARG A 65 8.06 -16.90 -11.54
C ARG A 65 6.72 -16.32 -11.08
N ALA A 66 5.63 -17.05 -11.31
CA ALA A 66 4.30 -16.65 -10.83
C ALA A 66 4.26 -16.58 -9.28
N ALA A 67 4.82 -17.58 -8.60
CA ALA A 67 4.93 -17.60 -7.14
C ALA A 67 5.79 -16.43 -6.62
N GLY A 68 6.92 -16.14 -7.27
CA GLY A 68 7.77 -14.99 -6.91
C GLY A 68 7.06 -13.64 -7.02
N HIS A 69 6.30 -13.41 -8.09
CA HIS A 69 5.47 -12.20 -8.21
C HIS A 69 4.37 -12.16 -7.16
N ALA A 70 3.71 -13.29 -6.89
CA ALA A 70 2.65 -13.36 -5.88
C ALA A 70 3.16 -13.09 -4.46
N LEU A 71 4.31 -13.66 -4.10
CA LEU A 71 4.98 -13.41 -2.83
C LEU A 71 5.36 -11.93 -2.70
N ALA A 72 5.96 -11.33 -3.74
CA ALA A 72 6.32 -9.92 -3.73
C ALA A 72 5.08 -9.01 -3.62
N THR A 73 3.97 -9.36 -4.29
CA THR A 73 2.67 -8.67 -4.12
C THR A 73 2.15 -8.79 -2.69
N ALA A 74 2.25 -9.97 -2.07
CA ALA A 74 1.85 -10.17 -0.68
C ALA A 74 2.68 -9.29 0.27
N LEU A 75 4.00 -9.25 0.10
CA LEU A 75 4.89 -8.42 0.92
C LEU A 75 4.59 -6.92 0.78
N LEU A 76 4.39 -6.43 -0.45
CA LEU A 76 3.96 -5.05 -0.68
C LEU A 76 2.58 -4.76 -0.06
N GLY A 77 1.68 -5.75 -0.06
CA GLY A 77 0.40 -5.66 0.60
C GLY A 77 0.51 -5.59 2.13
N ALA A 78 1.38 -6.39 2.73
CA ALA A 78 1.66 -6.32 4.17
C ALA A 78 2.20 -4.93 4.55
N LEU A 79 3.16 -4.41 3.79
CA LEU A 79 3.67 -3.04 3.97
C LEU A 79 2.56 -1.98 3.81
N SER A 80 1.67 -2.16 2.83
CA SER A 80 0.52 -1.25 2.63
C SER A 80 -0.42 -1.25 3.83
N LEU A 81 -0.65 -2.40 4.47
CA LEU A 81 -1.47 -2.47 5.68
C LEU A 81 -0.79 -1.82 6.88
N VAL A 82 0.53 -1.98 7.04
CA VAL A 82 1.30 -1.26 8.08
C VAL A 82 1.14 0.26 7.88
N LEU A 83 1.33 0.75 6.67
CA LEU A 83 1.16 2.18 6.35
C LEU A 83 -0.29 2.64 6.54
N ALA A 84 -1.28 1.83 6.18
CA ALA A 84 -2.68 2.14 6.46
C ALA A 84 -2.94 2.26 7.97
N GLY A 85 -2.36 1.36 8.79
CA GLY A 85 -2.40 1.45 10.25
C GLY A 85 -1.74 2.72 10.78
N VAL A 86 -0.56 3.09 10.27
CA VAL A 86 0.12 4.36 10.61
C VAL A 86 -0.74 5.56 10.24
N LEU A 87 -1.39 5.56 9.08
CA LEU A 87 -2.29 6.64 8.66
C LEU A 87 -3.49 6.76 9.60
N LEU A 88 -4.10 5.64 9.99
CA LEU A 88 -5.20 5.61 10.96
C LEU A 88 -4.76 6.15 12.32
N LEU A 89 -3.57 5.74 12.80
CA LEU A 89 -2.99 6.27 14.04
C LEU A 89 -2.72 7.77 13.95
N ALA A 90 -2.18 8.26 12.84
CA ALA A 90 -1.94 9.68 12.63
C ALA A 90 -3.24 10.49 12.63
N VAL A 91 -4.31 9.97 12.01
CA VAL A 91 -5.63 10.63 12.02
C VAL A 91 -6.22 10.61 13.44
N ALA A 92 -6.19 9.46 14.12
CA ALA A 92 -6.72 9.30 15.47
C ALA A 92 -6.00 10.20 16.48
N ARG A 93 -4.65 10.16 16.49
CA ARG A 93 -3.83 10.93 17.45
C ARG A 93 -3.51 12.34 16.98
N GLY A 94 -3.80 12.72 15.74
CA GLY A 94 -3.62 14.07 15.23
C GLY A 94 -4.92 14.85 15.24
N LEU A 95 -5.76 14.60 14.23
CA LEU A 95 -7.05 15.29 14.06
C LEU A 95 -7.96 15.07 15.28
N PHE A 96 -8.03 13.84 15.77
CA PHE A 96 -8.90 13.44 16.87
C PHE A 96 -8.18 13.32 18.21
N TYR A 97 -7.00 13.93 18.38
CA TYR A 97 -6.17 13.79 19.60
C TYR A 97 -6.99 14.00 20.88
N GLY A 98 -7.72 15.11 20.98
CA GLY A 98 -8.53 15.41 22.16
C GLY A 98 -9.75 14.51 22.36
N LEU A 99 -10.13 13.67 21.39
CA LEU A 99 -11.17 12.65 21.58
C LEU A 99 -10.57 11.33 22.05
N VAL A 100 -9.38 10.98 21.56
CA VAL A 100 -8.68 9.72 21.88
C VAL A 100 -7.94 9.81 23.22
N ASP A 101 -7.40 10.97 23.55
CA ASP A 101 -6.63 11.24 24.76
C ASP A 101 -7.30 12.37 25.55
N GLN A 102 -7.84 12.02 26.73
CA GLN A 102 -8.57 12.93 27.62
C GLN A 102 -7.68 13.56 28.70
N GLY A 103 -6.37 13.30 28.68
CA GLY A 103 -5.40 13.78 29.66
C GLY A 103 -5.14 12.80 30.82
N PRO A 104 -4.39 13.23 31.85
CA PRO A 104 -3.86 14.58 32.07
C PRO A 104 -2.80 14.98 31.03
N TYR A 105 -2.78 16.26 30.64
CA TYR A 105 -1.88 16.78 29.58
C TYR A 105 -0.56 17.35 30.12
N ASP A 106 -0.26 17.16 31.41
CA ASP A 106 0.89 17.78 32.10
C ASP A 106 2.25 17.42 31.48
N HIS A 107 2.30 16.30 30.75
CA HIS A 107 3.49 15.83 30.03
C HIS A 107 3.29 15.78 28.50
N SER A 108 2.18 16.33 28.00
CA SER A 108 1.91 16.37 26.56
C SER A 108 2.76 17.42 25.85
N TRP A 109 3.22 17.09 24.64
CA TRP A 109 3.83 18.07 23.75
C TRP A 109 2.84 19.19 23.44
N GLY A 110 3.25 20.45 23.47
CA GLY A 110 2.34 21.60 23.31
C GLY A 110 1.79 22.15 24.63
N GLY A 111 2.22 21.62 25.78
CA GLY A 111 1.95 22.15 27.11
C GLY A 111 0.72 21.52 27.79
N PRO A 112 0.40 21.98 29.02
CA PRO A 112 -0.59 21.33 29.89
C PRO A 112 -2.05 21.56 29.46
N SER A 113 -2.28 22.34 28.39
CA SER A 113 -3.62 22.60 27.87
C SER A 113 -3.99 21.58 26.79
N ARG A 114 -5.27 21.18 26.76
CA ARG A 114 -5.83 20.33 25.70
C ARG A 114 -5.60 20.91 24.30
N ALA A 115 -5.76 22.22 24.15
CA ALA A 115 -5.63 22.91 22.87
C ALA A 115 -4.17 22.90 22.36
N GLY A 116 -3.22 23.19 23.25
CA GLY A 116 -1.79 23.12 22.92
C GLY A 116 -1.36 21.70 22.58
N ALA A 117 -1.81 20.73 23.38
CA ALA A 117 -1.55 19.31 23.12
C ALA A 117 -2.11 18.84 21.78
N TRP A 118 -3.35 19.22 21.46
CA TRP A 118 -3.96 18.95 20.16
C TRP A 118 -3.18 19.59 19.02
N LEU A 119 -2.80 20.87 19.13
CA LEU A 119 -2.10 21.58 18.06
C LEU A 119 -0.75 20.94 17.74
N ALA A 120 0.02 20.54 18.75
CA ALA A 120 1.31 19.87 18.55
C ALA A 120 1.12 18.53 17.82
N HIS A 121 0.17 17.71 18.25
CA HIS A 121 -0.09 16.42 17.62
C HIS A 121 -0.67 16.55 16.21
N PHE A 122 -1.57 17.50 15.98
CA PHE A 122 -2.10 17.81 14.66
C PHE A 122 -0.98 18.25 13.70
N ALA A 123 -0.08 19.12 14.17
CA ALA A 123 1.05 19.63 13.39
C ALA A 123 2.03 18.52 12.99
N VAL A 124 2.29 17.54 13.86
CA VAL A 124 3.15 16.38 13.55
C VAL A 124 2.42 15.34 12.70
N ALA A 125 1.16 15.07 12.99
CA ALA A 125 0.37 14.07 12.27
C ALA A 125 0.13 14.44 10.80
N THR A 126 -0.04 15.74 10.50
CA THR A 126 -0.30 16.22 9.14
C THR A 126 0.80 15.83 8.13
N PRO A 127 2.09 16.17 8.31
CA PRO A 127 3.15 15.75 7.40
C PRO A 127 3.32 14.24 7.38
N CYS A 128 3.17 13.54 8.52
CA CYS A 128 3.20 12.08 8.57
C CYS A 128 2.09 11.44 7.72
N ALA A 129 0.86 11.98 7.77
CA ALA A 129 -0.26 11.51 6.97
C ALA A 129 -0.01 11.75 5.46
N VAL A 130 0.49 12.93 5.10
CA VAL A 130 0.86 13.25 3.71
C VAL A 130 1.94 12.29 3.19
N ALA A 131 3.01 12.07 3.96
CA ALA A 131 4.08 11.13 3.61
C ALA A 131 3.55 9.70 3.46
N THR A 132 2.65 9.27 4.35
CA THR A 132 2.05 7.93 4.31
C THR A 132 1.17 7.74 3.09
N VAL A 133 0.34 8.74 2.73
CA VAL A 133 -0.47 8.71 1.50
C VAL A 133 0.42 8.66 0.26
N ALA A 134 1.50 9.45 0.22
CA ALA A 134 2.47 9.41 -0.87
C ALA A 134 3.15 8.03 -0.99
N ALA A 135 3.50 7.40 0.12
CA ALA A 135 4.08 6.06 0.15
C ALA A 135 3.09 4.99 -0.37
N LEU A 136 1.82 5.03 0.04
CA LEU A 136 0.77 4.13 -0.46
C LEU A 136 0.56 4.28 -1.98
N TYR A 137 0.60 5.52 -2.47
CA TYR A 137 0.54 5.80 -3.91
C TYR A 137 1.77 5.20 -4.63
N GLY A 138 2.96 5.40 -4.07
CA GLY A 138 4.22 4.84 -4.55
C GLY A 138 4.20 3.31 -4.62
N ILE A 139 3.68 2.63 -3.59
CA ILE A 139 3.55 1.16 -3.56
C ILE A 139 2.64 0.67 -4.68
N THR A 140 1.53 1.35 -4.95
CA THR A 140 0.65 0.94 -6.05
C THR A 140 1.38 1.04 -7.39
N GLY A 141 2.13 2.12 -7.62
CA GLY A 141 2.95 2.27 -8.84
C GLY A 141 4.11 1.27 -8.90
N LEU A 142 4.69 0.91 -7.76
CA LEU A 142 5.73 -0.11 -7.67
C LEU A 142 5.18 -1.50 -8.00
N HIS A 143 3.98 -1.83 -7.51
CA HIS A 143 3.27 -3.07 -7.82
C HIS A 143 2.93 -3.19 -9.32
N GLU A 144 2.46 -2.10 -9.94
CA GLU A 144 2.23 -2.05 -11.39
C GLU A 144 3.51 -2.39 -12.18
N ARG A 145 4.63 -1.74 -11.85
CA ARG A 145 5.93 -1.99 -12.51
C ARG A 145 6.50 -3.37 -12.20
N LEU A 146 6.29 -3.87 -10.98
CA LEU A 146 6.71 -5.20 -10.57
C LEU A 146 6.00 -6.29 -11.38
N THR A 147 4.72 -6.09 -11.69
CA THR A 147 3.88 -7.04 -12.43
C THR A 147 3.90 -6.83 -13.94
N ALA A 148 4.50 -5.75 -14.45
CA ALA A 148 4.63 -5.45 -15.88
C ALA A 148 5.12 -6.64 -16.74
N PRO A 149 6.12 -7.44 -16.30
CA PRO A 149 6.58 -8.61 -17.07
C PRO A 149 5.54 -9.71 -17.23
N LEU A 150 4.51 -9.76 -16.39
CA LEU A 150 3.41 -10.71 -16.55
C LEU A 150 2.44 -10.29 -17.66
N ARG A 151 2.47 -9.02 -18.07
CA ARG A 151 1.74 -8.44 -19.22
C ARG A 151 2.58 -8.46 -20.51
N GLY A 152 3.82 -8.93 -20.47
CA GLY A 152 4.77 -8.88 -21.59
C GLY A 152 5.63 -7.61 -21.65
N GLU A 153 5.51 -6.71 -20.68
CA GLU A 153 6.27 -5.45 -20.63
C GLU A 153 7.63 -5.62 -19.96
N ARG A 154 8.56 -4.69 -20.20
CA ARG A 154 9.87 -4.68 -19.51
C ARG A 154 9.74 -4.08 -18.11
N ARG A 155 10.26 -4.78 -17.09
CA ARG A 155 10.43 -4.22 -15.74
C ARG A 155 11.74 -3.44 -15.65
N PRO A 156 11.74 -2.18 -15.20
CA PRO A 156 12.97 -1.46 -14.89
C PRO A 156 13.80 -2.18 -13.82
N GLY A 157 15.14 -2.21 -13.98
CA GLY A 157 16.04 -2.93 -13.09
C GLY A 157 15.98 -2.50 -11.61
N TRP A 158 15.63 -1.24 -11.35
CA TRP A 158 15.52 -0.66 -10.00
C TRP A 158 14.29 -1.13 -9.21
N VAL A 159 13.28 -1.70 -9.87
CA VAL A 159 12.02 -2.06 -9.21
C VAL A 159 12.23 -3.13 -8.15
N LEU A 160 13.03 -4.16 -8.46
CA LEU A 160 13.29 -5.24 -7.51
C LEU A 160 14.05 -4.77 -6.26
N PRO A 161 15.19 -4.04 -6.36
CA PRO A 161 15.86 -3.52 -5.18
C PRO A 161 14.96 -2.55 -4.40
N ALA A 162 14.15 -1.71 -5.06
CA ALA A 162 13.20 -0.85 -4.36
C ALA A 162 12.16 -1.65 -3.54
N VAL A 163 11.58 -2.71 -4.12
CA VAL A 163 10.66 -3.61 -3.38
C VAL A 163 11.36 -4.22 -2.19
N LEU A 164 12.59 -4.75 -2.35
CA LEU A 164 13.34 -5.37 -1.27
C LEU A 164 13.64 -4.37 -0.13
N VAL A 165 14.09 -3.16 -0.46
CA VAL A 165 14.34 -2.09 0.52
C VAL A 165 13.05 -1.70 1.25
N CYS A 166 11.94 -1.52 0.53
CA CYS A 166 10.65 -1.21 1.15
C CYS A 166 10.18 -2.32 2.10
N CYS A 167 10.28 -3.59 1.68
CA CYS A 167 9.92 -4.73 2.52
C CYS A 167 10.82 -4.83 3.76
N ALA A 168 12.12 -4.62 3.61
CA ALA A 168 13.07 -4.63 4.71
C ALA A 168 12.79 -3.49 5.70
N ALA A 169 12.58 -2.26 5.20
CA ALA A 169 12.21 -1.12 6.03
C ALA A 169 10.89 -1.35 6.78
N GLY A 170 9.88 -1.93 6.12
CA GLY A 170 8.62 -2.31 6.74
C GLY A 170 8.78 -3.35 7.84
N ALA A 171 9.57 -4.40 7.59
CA ALA A 171 9.86 -5.44 8.58
C ALA A 171 10.61 -4.87 9.80
N LEU A 172 11.64 -4.04 9.56
CA LEU A 172 12.37 -3.37 10.63
C LEU A 172 11.47 -2.44 11.44
N PHE A 173 10.58 -1.69 10.79
CA PHE A 173 9.59 -0.86 11.47
C PHE A 173 8.67 -1.70 12.37
N VAL A 174 8.11 -2.80 11.86
CA VAL A 174 7.24 -3.70 12.65
C VAL A 174 8.00 -4.29 13.83
N VAL A 175 9.23 -4.77 13.63
CA VAL A 175 10.06 -5.32 14.71
C VAL A 175 10.36 -4.25 15.75
N ALA A 176 10.76 -3.06 15.33
CA ALA A 176 11.02 -1.94 16.23
C ALA A 176 9.77 -1.55 17.03
N PHE A 177 8.61 -1.49 16.37
CA PHE A 177 7.34 -1.20 17.00
C PHE A 177 6.92 -2.27 18.02
N LEU A 178 7.04 -3.56 17.67
CA LEU A 178 6.72 -4.66 18.58
C LEU A 178 7.63 -4.66 19.82
N ARG A 179 8.90 -4.27 19.67
CA ARG A 179 9.83 -4.11 20.79
C ARG A 179 9.51 -2.92 21.70
N GLN A 180 8.63 -2.00 21.29
CA GLN A 180 8.14 -0.90 22.13
C GLN A 180 6.91 -1.30 22.95
N LEU A 181 6.27 -2.43 22.63
CA LEU A 181 5.12 -2.91 23.38
C LEU A 181 5.60 -3.54 24.71
N PRO A 182 4.86 -3.32 25.82
CA PRO A 182 5.22 -3.85 27.14
C PRO A 182 5.10 -5.37 27.24
#